data_AF-A0A257JFQ2-F1
#
_entry.id   AF-A0A257JFQ2-F1
#
_cell.length_a   1.000
_cell.length_b   1.000
_cell.length_c   1.000
_cell.angle_alpha   90.00
_cell.angle_beta   90.00
_cell.angle_gamma   90.00
#
_symmetry.space_group_name_H-M   'P 1'
#
loop_
_entity.id
_entity.type
_entity.pdbx_description
1 polymer ?
#
loop_
_entity_poly.entity_id
_entity_poly.type
_entity_poly.pdbx_seq_one_letter_code
_entity_poly.pdbx_strand_id
1 'polypeptide(L)'
;MAATDRDRFARINLSPRSGKILGSYALVAMHSWFLTKLTLPSADGVAELLVGIAAITGMLASVFFFVGTYGVIANAPDAMLDERELADRNRAYFGAFKYIVLMAMAGGMFPEFLAKVFDFELSVATMENFMLLMFTTALILPGFLLAWSDRQMA
;
A
#
# COMPACT_ATOMS: atom_id res chain seq x y z
N MET A 1 -15.33 19.07 4.77
CA MET A 1 -15.04 19.40 3.35
C MET A 1 -16.33 19.71 2.64
N ALA A 2 -16.47 20.95 2.17
CA ALA A 2 -17.50 21.28 1.18
C ALA A 2 -17.15 20.60 -0.15
N ALA A 3 -18.15 20.30 -0.98
CA ALA A 3 -17.95 19.62 -2.27
C ALA A 3 -16.97 20.35 -3.20
N THR A 4 -16.81 21.66 -3.04
CA THR A 4 -15.96 22.54 -3.85
C THR A 4 -14.45 22.37 -3.61
N ASP A 5 -14.01 21.85 -2.46
CA ASP A 5 -12.56 21.68 -2.20
C ASP A 5 -11.98 20.39 -2.78
N ARG A 6 -12.81 19.36 -3.02
CA ARG A 6 -12.35 18.08 -3.59
C ARG A 6 -11.83 18.21 -5.02
N ASP A 7 -12.34 19.19 -5.78
CA ASP A 7 -11.93 19.43 -7.16
C ASP A 7 -10.50 19.98 -7.27
N ARG A 8 -9.94 20.55 -6.19
CA ARG A 8 -8.56 21.08 -6.19
C ARG A 8 -7.49 19.98 -6.27
N PHE A 9 -7.83 18.74 -5.92
CA PHE A 9 -6.88 17.64 -5.74
C PHE A 9 -7.16 16.41 -6.63
N ALA A 10 -8.14 16.44 -7.52
CA ALA A 10 -8.59 15.23 -8.21
C ALA A 10 -8.10 15.14 -9.67
N ARG A 11 -7.31 14.09 -9.97
CA ARG A 11 -7.23 13.51 -11.34
C ARG A 11 -8.22 12.37 -11.51
N ILE A 12 -8.45 11.58 -10.44
CA ILE A 12 -9.52 10.58 -10.32
C ILE A 12 -10.27 10.87 -9.03
N ASN A 13 -11.57 11.19 -9.13
CA ASN A 13 -12.39 11.54 -7.98
C ASN A 13 -12.89 10.27 -7.27
N LEU A 14 -12.30 9.97 -6.12
CA LEU A 14 -12.68 8.83 -5.29
C LEU A 14 -13.55 9.30 -4.13
N SER A 15 -14.78 8.78 -4.05
CA SER A 15 -15.58 8.89 -2.83
C SER A 15 -14.88 8.19 -1.66
N PRO A 16 -15.19 8.53 -0.39
CA PRO A 16 -14.63 7.83 0.77
C PRO A 16 -14.81 6.32 0.72
N ARG A 17 -15.97 5.86 0.25
CA ARG A 17 -16.25 4.42 0.08
C ARG A 17 -15.36 3.81 -1.00
N SER A 18 -15.25 4.47 -2.15
CA SER A 18 -14.40 4.01 -3.26
C SER A 18 -12.93 3.98 -2.86
N GLY A 19 -12.44 4.98 -2.13
CA GLY A 19 -11.09 5.01 -1.58
C GLY A 19 -10.81 3.84 -0.63
N LYS A 20 -11.70 3.60 0.33
CA LYS A 20 -11.57 2.45 1.25
C LYS A 20 -11.54 1.12 0.49
N ILE A 21 -12.44 0.91 -0.47
CA ILE A 21 -12.51 -0.33 -1.24
C ILE A 21 -11.26 -0.52 -2.10
N LEU A 22 -10.88 0.48 -2.88
CA LEU A 22 -9.75 0.39 -3.80
C LEU A 22 -8.43 0.23 -3.05
N GLY A 23 -8.22 1.01 -1.98
CA GLY A 23 -7.01 0.91 -1.16
C GLY A 23 -6.92 -0.42 -0.41
N SER A 24 -8.02 -0.90 0.18
CA SER A 24 -8.06 -2.23 0.80
C SER A 24 -7.77 -3.33 -0.22
N TYR A 25 -8.38 -3.26 -1.41
CA TYR A 25 -8.13 -4.22 -2.47
C TYR A 25 -6.66 -4.24 -2.89
N ALA A 26 -6.07 -3.07 -3.14
CA ALA A 26 -4.67 -2.94 -3.52
C ALA A 26 -3.73 -3.56 -2.47
N LEU A 27 -3.93 -3.21 -1.18
CA LEU A 27 -3.12 -3.74 -0.09
C LEU A 27 -3.29 -5.26 0.06
N VAL A 28 -4.53 -5.77 0.08
CA VAL A 28 -4.80 -7.20 0.21
C VAL A 28 -4.24 -7.98 -0.97
N ALA A 29 -4.43 -7.49 -2.19
CA ALA A 29 -3.92 -8.16 -3.39
C ALA A 29 -2.39 -8.27 -3.38
N MET A 30 -1.68 -7.17 -3.07
CA MET A 30 -0.21 -7.17 -3.02
C MET A 30 0.34 -8.06 -1.90
N HIS A 31 -0.23 -7.99 -0.70
CA HIS A 31 0.22 -8.83 0.41
C HIS A 31 -0.10 -10.30 0.18
N SER A 32 -1.30 -10.62 -0.33
CA SER A 32 -1.68 -12.00 -0.62
C SER A 32 -0.83 -12.60 -1.75
N TRP A 33 -0.52 -11.81 -2.79
CA TRP A 33 0.42 -12.21 -3.85
C TRP A 33 1.79 -12.59 -3.28
N PHE A 34 2.39 -11.70 -2.48
CA PHE A 34 3.70 -11.94 -1.90
C PHE A 34 3.71 -13.16 -0.98
N LEU A 35 2.73 -13.28 -0.07
CA LEU A 35 2.61 -14.43 0.82
C LEU A 35 2.44 -15.74 0.04
N THR A 36 1.68 -15.72 -1.05
CA THR A 36 1.51 -16.90 -1.90
C THR A 36 2.84 -17.27 -2.56
N LYS A 37 3.59 -16.32 -3.13
CA LYS A 37 4.92 -16.56 -3.73
C LYS A 37 5.95 -17.04 -2.71
N LEU A 38 5.84 -16.63 -1.44
CA LEU A 38 6.68 -17.18 -0.37
C LEU A 38 6.38 -18.66 -0.09
N THR A 39 5.11 -19.05 -0.07
CA THR A 39 4.70 -20.45 0.22
C THR A 39 4.74 -21.38 -0.99
N LEU A 40 4.67 -20.83 -2.20
CA LEU A 40 4.61 -21.57 -3.46
C LEU A 40 5.60 -20.95 -4.47
N PRO A 41 6.92 -21.18 -4.31
CA PRO A 41 7.95 -20.53 -5.13
C PRO A 41 7.88 -20.93 -6.61
N SER A 42 7.37 -22.14 -6.89
CA SER A 42 7.30 -22.76 -8.23
C SER A 42 5.89 -23.30 -8.50
N ALA A 43 4.86 -22.45 -8.39
CA ALA A 43 3.54 -22.87 -8.84
C ALA A 43 3.56 -23.03 -10.36
N ASP A 44 3.09 -24.17 -10.85
CA ASP A 44 2.85 -24.39 -12.28
C ASP A 44 1.33 -24.34 -12.55
N GLY A 45 0.95 -23.88 -13.75
CA GLY A 45 -0.43 -23.89 -14.20
C GLY A 45 -1.31 -22.77 -13.62
N VAL A 46 -2.53 -23.12 -13.19
CA VAL A 46 -3.58 -22.15 -12.85
C VAL A 46 -3.24 -21.31 -11.62
N ALA A 47 -2.52 -21.87 -10.65
CA ALA A 47 -2.15 -21.15 -9.43
C ALA A 47 -1.20 -19.97 -9.72
N GLU A 48 -0.17 -20.17 -10.55
CA GLU A 48 0.75 -19.09 -10.95
C GLU A 48 0.02 -18.01 -11.75
N LEU A 49 -0.92 -18.40 -12.62
CA LEU A 49 -1.76 -17.45 -13.34
C LEU A 49 -2.59 -16.57 -12.40
N LEU A 50 -3.27 -17.16 -11.41
CA LEU A 50 -4.08 -16.41 -10.44
C LEU A 50 -3.23 -15.49 -9.56
N VAL A 51 -2.05 -15.95 -9.14
CA VAL A 51 -1.08 -15.16 -8.38
C VAL A 51 -0.55 -13.99 -9.21
N GLY A 52 -0.21 -14.23 -10.48
CA GLY A 52 0.20 -13.19 -11.42
C GLY A 52 -0.89 -12.15 -11.67
N ILE A 53 -2.15 -12.58 -11.82
CA ILE A 53 -3.30 -11.67 -11.94
C ILE A 53 -3.43 -10.82 -10.67
N ALA A 54 -3.34 -11.41 -9.48
CA ALA A 54 -3.41 -10.67 -8.22
C ALA A 54 -2.31 -9.61 -8.09
N ALA A 55 -1.08 -9.89 -8.53
CA ALA A 55 -0.02 -8.89 -8.59
C ALA A 55 -0.36 -7.75 -9.54
N ILE A 56 -0.76 -8.07 -10.77
CA ILE A 56 -1.05 -7.05 -11.81
C ILE A 56 -2.21 -6.16 -11.36
N THR A 57 -3.31 -6.76 -10.91
CA THR A 57 -4.48 -5.98 -10.49
C THR A 57 -4.24 -5.22 -9.20
N GLY A 58 -3.47 -5.78 -8.25
CA GLY A 58 -3.04 -5.08 -7.04
C GLY A 58 -2.15 -3.87 -7.35
N MET A 59 -1.22 -4.02 -8.29
CA MET A 59 -0.34 -2.94 -8.71
C MET A 59 -1.10 -1.84 -9.46
N LEU A 60 -1.98 -2.20 -10.40
CA LEU A 60 -2.84 -1.25 -11.09
C LEU A 60 -3.77 -0.51 -10.13
N ALA A 61 -4.39 -1.23 -9.18
CA ALA A 61 -5.21 -0.62 -8.14
C ALA A 61 -4.41 0.34 -7.27
N SER A 62 -3.16 0.00 -6.94
CA SER A 62 -2.25 0.86 -6.20
C SER A 62 -1.96 2.16 -6.97
N VAL A 63 -1.70 2.07 -8.27
CA VAL A 63 -1.48 3.23 -9.15
C VAL A 63 -2.73 4.11 -9.22
N PHE A 64 -3.90 3.52 -9.50
CA PHE A 64 -5.16 4.28 -9.56
C PHE A 64 -5.52 4.94 -8.23
N PHE A 65 -5.23 4.28 -7.11
CA PHE A 65 -5.41 4.84 -5.79
C PHE A 65 -4.44 6.01 -5.54
N PHE A 66 -3.16 5.84 -5.89
CA PHE A 66 -2.12 6.84 -5.70
C PHE A 66 -2.39 8.13 -6.50
N VAL A 67 -2.86 8.02 -7.74
CA VAL A 67 -3.23 9.18 -8.56
C VAL A 67 -4.65 9.69 -8.29
N GLY A 68 -5.40 9.02 -7.41
CA GLY A 68 -6.75 9.42 -7.00
C GLY A 68 -6.75 10.39 -5.82
N THR A 69 -7.95 10.85 -5.44
CA THR A 69 -8.17 11.88 -4.40
C THR A 69 -7.30 11.70 -3.15
N TYR A 70 -7.31 10.52 -2.53
CA TYR A 70 -6.59 10.29 -1.27
C TYR A 70 -5.07 10.17 -1.44
N GLY A 71 -4.60 9.67 -2.58
CA GLY A 71 -3.17 9.65 -2.89
C GLY A 71 -2.62 11.05 -3.18
N VAL A 72 -3.41 11.90 -3.84
CA VAL A 72 -3.05 13.30 -4.05
C VAL A 72 -3.08 14.10 -2.75
N ILE A 73 -4.11 13.95 -1.90
CA ILE A 73 -4.16 14.62 -0.59
C ILE A 73 -2.97 14.22 0.28
N ALA A 74 -2.60 12.93 0.27
CA ALA A 74 -1.41 12.47 0.97
C ALA A 74 -0.15 13.22 0.51
N ASN A 75 0.00 13.49 -0.79
CA ASN A 75 1.20 14.13 -1.33
C ASN A 75 1.03 15.64 -1.63
N ALA A 76 -0.05 16.26 -1.15
CA ALA A 76 -0.34 17.67 -1.41
C ALA A 76 0.64 18.57 -0.65
N PRO A 77 1.08 19.71 -1.23
CA PRO A 77 1.88 20.70 -0.52
C PRO A 77 1.14 21.28 0.69
N ASP A 78 1.87 21.56 1.76
CA ASP A 78 1.30 22.07 3.03
C ASP A 78 0.48 23.36 2.84
N ALA A 79 0.90 24.25 1.94
CA ALA A 79 0.20 25.49 1.63
C ALA A 79 -1.19 25.29 0.99
N MET A 80 -1.49 24.07 0.53
CA MET A 80 -2.80 23.73 -0.05
C MET A 80 -3.75 23.09 0.98
N LEU A 81 -3.25 22.70 2.15
CA LEU A 81 -4.02 21.99 3.17
C LEU A 81 -4.38 22.93 4.33
N ASP A 82 -5.57 22.75 4.88
CA ASP A 82 -5.91 23.39 6.15
C ASP A 82 -5.18 22.73 7.34
N GLU A 83 -5.21 23.35 8.52
CA GLU A 83 -4.53 22.83 9.72
C GLU A 83 -5.03 21.44 10.13
N ARG A 84 -6.30 21.15 9.89
CA ARG A 84 -6.92 19.87 10.25
C ARG A 84 -6.49 18.77 9.27
N GLU A 85 -6.53 19.05 7.98
CA GLU A 85 -6.08 18.18 6.91
C GLU A 85 -4.59 17.86 7.05
N LEU A 86 -3.78 18.87 7.41
CA LEU A 86 -2.37 18.69 7.67
C LEU A 86 -2.13 17.76 8.87
N ALA A 87 -2.90 17.92 9.95
CA ALA A 87 -2.84 17.03 11.12
C ALA A 87 -3.26 15.57 10.77
N ASP A 88 -4.35 15.41 10.01
CA ASP A 88 -4.83 14.09 9.56
C ASP A 88 -3.82 13.41 8.64
N ARG A 89 -3.23 14.15 7.69
CA ARG A 89 -2.17 13.67 6.79
C ARG A 89 -0.93 13.25 7.56
N ASN A 90 -0.45 14.07 8.49
CA ASN A 90 0.73 13.76 9.30
C ASN A 90 0.51 12.50 10.16
N ARG A 91 -0.69 12.36 10.74
CA ARG A 91 -1.07 11.14 11.47
C ARG A 91 -1.04 9.91 10.55
N ALA A 92 -1.58 10.03 9.33
CA ALA A 92 -1.58 8.96 8.35
C ALA A 92 -0.15 8.57 7.92
N TYR A 93 0.72 9.54 7.64
CA TYR A 93 2.14 9.27 7.34
C TYR A 93 2.86 8.59 8.50
N PHE A 94 2.66 9.05 9.73
CA PHE A 94 3.32 8.44 10.87
C PHE A 94 2.82 7.01 11.12
N GLY A 95 1.53 6.76 10.91
CA GLY A 95 0.96 5.41 10.91
C GLY A 95 1.57 4.52 9.83
N ALA A 96 1.65 5.02 8.60
CA ALA A 96 2.26 4.30 7.48
C ALA A 96 3.75 4.01 7.72
N PHE A 97 4.49 5.00 8.24
CA PHE A 97 5.90 4.84 8.59
C PHE A 97 6.11 3.72 9.62
N LYS A 98 5.33 3.70 10.70
CA LYS A 98 5.39 2.62 11.70
C LYS A 98 5.15 1.24 11.08
N TYR A 99 4.15 1.14 10.21
CA TYR A 99 3.83 -0.10 9.51
C TYR A 99 5.00 -0.54 8.61
N ILE A 100 5.55 0.38 7.81
CA ILE A 100 6.67 0.10 6.90
C ILE A 100 7.92 -0.33 7.66
N VAL A 101 8.25 0.34 8.77
CA VAL A 101 9.37 -0.07 9.63
C VAL A 101 9.15 -1.47 10.19
N LEU A 102 7.96 -1.75 10.73
CA LEU A 102 7.63 -3.06 11.26
C LEU A 102 7.71 -4.15 10.18
N MET A 103 7.20 -3.89 8.98
CA MET A 103 7.27 -4.84 7.87
C MET A 103 8.69 -5.01 7.32
N ALA A 104 9.50 -3.96 7.26
CA ALA A 104 10.91 -4.05 6.88
C ALA A 104 11.70 -4.93 7.86
N MET A 105 11.40 -4.82 9.16
CA MET A 105 11.96 -5.71 10.17
C MET A 105 11.44 -7.15 9.98
N ALA A 106 10.12 -7.32 9.87
CA ALA A 106 9.46 -8.63 9.78
C ALA A 106 9.81 -9.43 8.51
N GLY A 107 9.89 -8.77 7.36
CA GLY A 107 10.10 -9.42 6.05
C GLY A 107 11.51 -9.28 5.49
N GLY A 108 12.32 -8.36 6.02
CA GLY A 108 13.72 -8.17 5.62
C GLY A 108 14.71 -8.60 6.70
N MET A 109 14.72 -7.88 7.82
CA MET A 109 15.76 -8.06 8.85
C MET A 109 15.69 -9.41 9.57
N PHE A 110 14.51 -9.84 10.02
CA PHE A 110 14.36 -11.11 10.74
C PHE A 110 14.63 -12.32 9.84
N PRO A 111 14.09 -12.43 8.62
CA PRO A 111 14.40 -13.55 7.73
C PRO A 111 15.89 -13.65 7.42
N GLU A 112 16.56 -12.53 7.17
CA GLU A 112 18.01 -12.47 6.94
C GLU A 112 18.81 -12.94 8.16
N PHE A 113 18.37 -12.56 9.38
CA PHE A 113 18.98 -13.06 10.61
C PHE A 113 18.80 -14.58 10.77
N LEU A 114 17.59 -15.09 10.52
CA LEU A 114 17.31 -16.52 10.59
C LEU A 114 18.09 -17.32 9.54
N ALA A 115 18.19 -16.79 8.31
CA ALA A 115 19.01 -17.34 7.23
C ALA A 115 20.46 -17.59 7.68
N LYS A 116 21.06 -16.61 8.35
CA LYS A 116 22.41 -16.73 8.92
C LYS A 116 22.50 -17.73 10.07
N VAL A 117 21.49 -17.80 10.93
CA VAL A 117 21.47 -18.73 12.08
C VAL A 117 21.32 -20.18 11.62
N PHE A 118 20.57 -20.42 10.54
CA PHE A 118 20.24 -21.76 10.04
C PHE A 118 21.03 -22.16 8.79
N ASP A 119 22.02 -21.37 8.37
CA ASP A 119 22.90 -21.62 7.22
C ASP A 119 22.13 -21.88 5.91
N PHE A 120 21.10 -21.08 5.64
CA PHE A 120 20.40 -21.09 4.36
C PHE A 120 20.44 -19.71 3.69
N GLU A 121 20.36 -19.67 2.37
CA GLU A 121 20.32 -18.42 1.61
C GLU A 121 18.89 -18.03 1.23
N LEU A 122 18.55 -16.75 1.43
CA LEU A 122 17.33 -16.18 0.87
C LEU A 122 17.52 -15.95 -0.62
N SER A 123 16.55 -16.40 -1.42
CA SER A 123 16.63 -16.22 -2.86
C SER A 123 16.54 -14.74 -3.25
N VAL A 124 17.31 -14.34 -4.27
CA VAL A 124 17.25 -12.98 -4.84
C VAL A 124 15.83 -12.61 -5.27
N ALA A 125 15.12 -13.57 -5.88
CA ALA A 125 13.72 -13.38 -6.28
C ALA A 125 12.79 -13.09 -5.10
N THR A 126 13.01 -13.71 -3.94
CA THR A 126 12.26 -13.40 -2.71
C THR A 126 12.49 -11.97 -2.26
N MET A 127 13.74 -11.51 -2.30
CA MET A 127 14.10 -10.13 -1.92
C MET A 127 13.49 -9.11 -2.89
N GLU A 128 13.55 -9.37 -4.20
CA GLU A 128 12.93 -8.51 -5.22
C GLU A 128 11.41 -8.40 -5.03
N ASN A 129 10.73 -9.52 -4.80
CA ASN A 129 9.29 -9.53 -4.54
C ASN A 129 8.94 -8.78 -3.25
N PHE A 130 9.76 -8.91 -2.20
CA PHE A 130 9.57 -8.17 -0.96
C PHE A 130 9.77 -6.67 -1.15
N MET A 131 10.81 -6.25 -1.89
CA MET A 131 11.03 -4.84 -2.23
C MET A 131 9.84 -4.26 -3.00
N LEU A 132 9.28 -5.01 -3.95
CA LEU A 132 8.09 -4.58 -4.70
C LEU A 132 6.86 -4.43 -3.80
N LEU A 133 6.63 -5.38 -2.88
CA LEU A 133 5.56 -5.28 -1.88
C LEU A 133 5.74 -4.02 -1.01
N MET A 134 6.95 -3.79 -0.50
CA MET A 134 7.24 -2.65 0.37
C MET A 134 7.08 -1.32 -0.35
N PHE A 135 7.56 -1.24 -1.60
CA PHE A 135 7.40 -0.07 -2.44
C PHE A 135 5.93 0.27 -2.69
N THR A 136 5.14 -0.69 -3.16
CA THR A 136 3.72 -0.48 -3.45
C THR A 136 2.93 -0.14 -2.19
N THR A 137 3.24 -0.78 -1.07
CA THR A 137 2.60 -0.48 0.23
C THR A 137 2.95 0.93 0.70
N ALA A 138 4.24 1.32 0.68
CA ALA A 138 4.66 2.65 1.09
C ALA A 138 4.03 3.76 0.23
N LEU A 139 3.85 3.49 -1.07
CA LEU A 139 3.23 4.42 -2.02
C LEU A 139 1.78 4.77 -1.63
N ILE A 140 0.98 3.78 -1.25
CA ILE A 140 -0.47 3.97 -1.07
C ILE A 140 -0.93 4.05 0.38
N LEU A 141 -0.16 3.53 1.32
CA LEU A 141 -0.61 3.36 2.71
C LEU A 141 -0.97 4.67 3.41
N PRO A 142 -0.24 5.80 3.26
CA PRO A 142 -0.66 7.07 3.84
C PRO A 142 -2.04 7.52 3.32
N GLY A 143 -2.25 7.44 2.00
CA GLY A 143 -3.53 7.78 1.38
C GLY A 143 -4.65 6.82 1.82
N PHE A 144 -4.35 5.53 1.98
CA PHE A 144 -5.33 4.55 2.46
C PHE A 144 -5.76 4.85 3.90
N LEU A 145 -4.81 5.17 4.79
CA LEU A 145 -5.12 5.53 6.18
C LEU A 145 -5.96 6.82 6.26
N LEU A 146 -5.70 7.80 5.38
CA LEU A 146 -6.56 8.96 5.21
C LEU A 146 -7.98 8.56 4.80
N ALA A 147 -8.10 7.78 3.72
CA ALA A 147 -9.40 7.29 3.22
C ALA A 147 -10.17 6.53 4.30
N TRP A 148 -9.47 5.72 5.11
CA TRP A 148 -10.05 4.95 6.20
C TRP A 148 -10.59 5.84 7.33
N SER A 149 -9.85 6.88 7.68
CA SER A 149 -10.19 7.83 8.74
C SER A 149 -11.29 8.83 8.35
N ASP A 150 -11.57 8.99 7.06
CA ASP A 150 -12.61 9.90 6.57
C ASP A 150 -14.00 9.43 7.09
N ARG A 151 -14.55 10.24 8.00
CA ARG A 151 -15.80 10.02 8.73
C ARG A 151 -17.04 10.53 7.99
N GLN A 152 -16.96 10.88 6.71
CA GLN A 152 -18.18 11.18 5.93
C GLN A 152 -19.16 9.98 5.79
N MET A 153 -18.86 8.84 6.44
CA MET A 153 -19.77 7.71 6.65
C MET A 153 -19.82 7.28 8.13
N ALA A 154 -19.99 8.21 9.06
CA ALA A 154 -20.41 7.92 10.43
C ALA A 154 -21.71 8.70 10.75
#